data_AF-A0A7J3XCI6-F1
#
_entry.id   AF-A0A7J3XCI6-F1
#
_cell.length_a   1.000
_cell.length_b   1.000
_cell.length_c   1.000
_cell.angle_alpha   90.00
_cell.angle_beta   90.00
_cell.angle_gamma   90.00
#
_symmetry.space_group_name_H-M   'P 1'
#
loop_
_entity.id
_entity.type
_entity.pdbx_description
1 polymer ?
#
loop_
_entity_poly.entity_id
_entity_poly.type
_entity_poly.pdbx_seq_one_letter_code
_entity_poly.pdbx_strand_id
1 'polypeptide(L)' 'MLEKQKLPSVVVGSDGGITVAGSVVIDGHSYVPQRVRVVTHIHSDHTVNLHESIRSSYRIVATQLTLNWLQVFGYSTVNA' A
#
# COMPACT_ATOMS: atom_id res chain seq x y z
N MET A 1 -34.13 -12.93 -0.14
CA MET A 1 -33.07 -12.84 -1.17
C MET A 1 -31.85 -12.28 -0.47
N LEU A 2 -30.72 -12.99 -0.48
CA LEU A 2 -29.44 -12.43 -0.03
C LEU A 2 -28.91 -11.57 -1.17
N GLU A 3 -28.73 -10.26 -0.95
CA GLU A 3 -27.96 -9.43 -1.89
C GLU A 3 -26.58 -10.07 -2.06
N LYS A 4 -26.23 -10.43 -3.30
CA LYS A 4 -24.86 -10.82 -3.61
C LYS A 4 -23.97 -9.62 -3.36
N GLN A 5 -23.17 -9.67 -2.30
CA GLN A 5 -22.18 -8.66 -1.99
C GLN A 5 -21.25 -8.51 -3.20
N LYS A 6 -21.17 -7.32 -3.79
CA LYS A 6 -20.26 -7.05 -4.90
C LYS A 6 -18.84 -7.23 -4.38
N LEU A 7 -18.09 -8.16 -4.97
CA LEU A 7 -16.69 -8.37 -4.63
C LEU A 7 -15.91 -7.06 -4.84
N PRO A 8 -14.97 -6.72 -3.94
CA PRO A 8 -14.12 -5.56 -4.13
C PRO A 8 -13.31 -5.71 -5.41
N SER A 9 -13.14 -4.60 -6.15
CA SER A 9 -12.26 -4.57 -7.32
C SER A 9 -10.81 -4.79 -6.87
N VAL A 10 -10.09 -5.69 -7.53
CA VAL A 10 -8.66 -5.92 -7.32
C VAL A 10 -7.95 -5.76 -8.66
N VAL A 11 -7.00 -4.82 -8.74
CA VAL A 11 -6.30 -4.49 -9.98
C VAL A 11 -4.82 -4.27 -9.69
N VAL A 12 -3.95 -4.87 -10.49
CA VAL A 12 -2.52 -4.56 -10.50
C VAL A 12 -2.30 -3.33 -11.39
N GLY A 13 -1.81 -2.24 -10.81
CA GLY A 13 -1.47 -1.01 -11.52
C GLY A 13 -0.23 -1.21 -12.40
N SER A 14 -0.09 -0.38 -13.44
CA SER A 14 1.09 -0.39 -14.33
C SER A 14 2.41 -0.04 -13.61
N ASP A 15 2.30 0.47 -12.39
CA ASP A 15 3.36 0.91 -11.48
C ASP A 15 3.63 -0.09 -10.33
N GLY A 16 2.98 -1.27 -10.38
CA GLY A 16 3.28 -2.42 -9.52
C GLY A 16 2.45 -2.50 -8.23
N GLY A 17 1.67 -1.48 -7.90
CA GLY A 17 0.79 -1.49 -6.74
C GLY A 17 -0.49 -2.30 -6.99
N ILE A 18 -0.91 -3.08 -6.00
CA ILE A 18 -2.19 -3.79 -6.05
C ILE A 18 -3.24 -2.92 -5.40
N THR A 19 -4.21 -2.46 -6.18
CA THR A 19 -5.33 -1.65 -5.68
C THR A 19 -6.50 -2.54 -5.27
N VAL A 20 -7.09 -2.26 -4.11
CA VAL A 20 -8.29 -2.94 -3.62
C VAL A 20 -9.36 -1.90 -3.32
N ALA A 21 -10.56 -2.10 -3.88
CA ALA A 21 -11.75 -1.26 -3.70
C ALA A 21 -11.52 0.26 -3.93
N GLY A 22 -10.48 0.64 -4.66
CA GLY A 22 -10.18 2.03 -5.00
C GLY A 22 -9.63 2.90 -3.87
N SER A 23 -9.25 2.32 -2.73
CA SER A 23 -8.74 3.06 -1.55
C SER A 23 -7.57 2.38 -0.83
N VAL A 24 -7.34 1.10 -1.06
CA VAL A 24 -6.19 0.39 -0.52
C VAL A 24 -5.20 0.16 -1.64
N VAL A 25 -3.92 0.36 -1.34
CA VAL A 25 -2.85 -0.06 -2.24
C VAL A 25 -1.83 -0.87 -1.47
N ILE A 26 -1.51 -2.05 -1.98
CA ILE A 26 -0.58 -3.01 -1.39
C ILE A 26 0.74 -2.96 -2.17
N ASP A 27 1.84 -2.91 -1.45
CA ASP A 27 3.24 -2.91 -1.92
C ASP A 27 3.58 -1.73 -2.84
N GLY A 28 3.84 -1.97 -4.13
CA GLY A 28 4.31 -0.97 -5.09
C GLY A 28 3.40 0.26 -5.23
N HIS A 29 3.78 1.22 -6.06
CA HIS A 29 2.96 2.41 -6.27
C HIS A 29 1.71 2.09 -7.11
N SER A 30 0.58 2.70 -6.75
CA SER A 30 -0.57 2.89 -7.65
C SER A 30 -1.30 4.14 -7.20
N TYR A 31 -1.69 5.02 -8.13
CA TYR A 31 -2.47 6.20 -7.79
C TYR A 31 -3.93 5.82 -7.51
N VAL A 32 -4.35 5.97 -6.24
CA VAL A 32 -5.77 5.95 -5.85
C VAL A 32 -6.09 7.09 -4.90
N PRO A 33 -7.33 7.61 -4.89
CA PRO A 33 -7.80 8.53 -3.86
C PRO A 33 -7.81 7.83 -2.49
N GLN A 34 -7.42 8.54 -1.42
CA GLN A 34 -7.48 8.05 -0.02
C GLN A 34 -6.73 6.72 0.18
N ARG A 35 -5.39 6.76 0.15
CA ARG A 35 -4.55 5.55 0.19
C ARG A 35 -4.31 5.04 1.62
N VAL A 36 -4.94 3.92 1.98
CA VAL A 36 -4.33 3.00 2.95
C VAL A 36 -3.21 2.28 2.24
N ARG A 37 -1.98 2.46 2.71
CA ARG A 37 -0.81 1.80 2.16
C ARG A 37 -0.49 0.56 2.98
N VAL A 38 -0.64 -0.62 2.39
CA VAL A 38 -0.14 -1.86 2.98
C VAL A 38 1.26 -2.15 2.45
N VAL A 39 2.22 -2.44 3.32
CA VAL A 39 3.54 -2.94 2.92
C VAL A 39 3.72 -4.33 3.50
N THR A 40 3.79 -5.34 2.64
CA THR A 40 3.87 -6.74 3.09
C THR A 40 5.22 -7.03 3.74
N HIS A 41 6.32 -6.64 3.09
CA HIS A 41 7.70 -6.76 3.57
C HIS A 41 8.65 -5.87 2.75
N ILE A 42 9.96 -5.90 3.05
CA ILE A 42 10.93 -4.90 2.58
C ILE A 42 11.80 -5.32 1.37
N HIS A 43 11.45 -6.40 0.67
CA HIS A 43 12.18 -6.74 -0.54
C HIS A 43 11.96 -5.68 -1.63
N SER A 44 12.96 -5.52 -2.51
CA SER A 44 12.99 -4.45 -3.51
C SER A 44 11.82 -4.50 -4.50
N ASP A 45 11.33 -5.70 -4.79
CA ASP A 45 10.17 -5.94 -5.66
C ASP A 45 8.84 -5.49 -5.04
N HIS A 46 8.76 -5.36 -3.72
CA HIS A 46 7.59 -4.86 -3.00
C HIS A 46 7.68 -3.36 -2.64
N THR A 47 8.86 -2.75 -2.82
CA THR A 47 9.12 -1.34 -2.44
C THR A 47 9.31 -0.41 -3.65
N VAL A 48 9.00 -0.88 -4.85
CA VAL A 48 9.07 -0.08 -6.10
C VAL A 48 8.21 1.18 -5.97
N ASN A 49 8.84 2.35 -6.13
CA ASN A 49 8.20 3.67 -6.01
C ASN A 49 7.45 3.87 -4.68
N LEU A 50 7.85 3.14 -3.62
CA LEU A 50 7.20 3.19 -2.32
C LEU A 50 7.30 4.59 -1.68
N HIS A 51 8.35 5.36 -2.00
CA HIS A 51 8.48 6.72 -1.50
C HIS A 51 7.30 7.61 -1.94
N GLU A 52 6.95 7.61 -3.22
CA GLU A 52 5.82 8.40 -3.74
C GLU A 52 4.49 7.91 -3.17
N SER A 53 4.42 6.61 -2.97
CA SER A 53 3.26 5.94 -2.39
C SER A 53 3.03 6.37 -0.95
N ILE A 54 4.08 6.35 -0.11
CA ILE A 54 4.03 6.74 1.30
C ILE A 54 3.70 8.23 1.44
N ARG A 55 4.33 9.08 0.63
CA ARG A 55 4.16 10.55 0.68
C ARG A 55 2.71 11.00 0.43
N SER A 56 1.96 10.22 -0.34
CA SER A 56 0.57 10.50 -0.70
C SER A 56 -0.46 9.69 0.10
N SER A 57 -0.01 8.81 1.00
CA SER A 57 -0.88 7.97 1.83
C SER A 57 -1.20 8.60 3.18
N TYR A 58 -2.46 8.42 3.59
CA TYR A 58 -2.94 8.92 4.88
C TYR A 58 -2.67 7.94 6.02
N ARG A 59 -2.43 6.67 5.70
CA ARG A 59 -2.12 5.62 6.66
C ARG A 59 -1.24 4.53 6.06
N ILE A 60 -0.25 4.06 6.82
CA ILE A 60 0.57 2.89 6.49
C ILE A 60 0.15 1.72 7.39
N VAL A 61 0.06 0.51 6.85
CA VAL A 61 -0.26 -0.71 7.58
C VAL A 61 0.80 -1.75 7.24
N ALA A 62 1.54 -2.19 8.24
CA ALA A 62 2.57 -3.20 8.10
C ALA A 62 2.86 -3.86 9.45
N THR A 63 3.64 -4.94 9.46
CA THR A 63 4.15 -5.49 10.73
C THR A 63 5.14 -4.51 11.37
N GLN A 64 5.33 -4.60 12.69
CA GLN A 64 6.32 -3.75 13.38
C GLN A 64 7.74 -3.95 12.83
N LEU A 65 8.10 -5.18 12.45
CA LEU A 65 9.39 -5.47 11.83
C LEU A 65 9.54 -4.73 10.49
N THR A 66 8.50 -4.76 9.64
CA THR A 66 8.48 -4.04 8.37
C THR A 66 8.59 -2.52 8.59
N LEU A 67 7.85 -1.96 9.56
CA LEU A 67 7.92 -0.53 9.89
C LEU A 67 9.34 -0.11 10.33
N ASN A 68 9.99 -0.91 11.19
CA ASN A 68 11.35 -0.64 11.63
C ASN A 68 12.33 -0.64 10.44
N TRP A 69 12.21 -1.60 9.53
CA TRP A 69 13.04 -1.62 8.33
C TRP A 69 12.78 -0.44 7.40
N LEU A 70 11.52 -0.04 7.22
CA LEU A 70 11.17 1.14 6.43
C LEU A 70 11.87 2.39 6.98
N GLN A 71 11.92 2.56 8.30
CA GLN A 71 12.65 3.66 8.94
C GLN A 71 14.17 3.56 8.66
N VAL A 72 14.76 2.37 8.77
CA VAL A 72 16.19 2.14 8.47
C VAL A 72 16.51 2.49 7.02
N PHE A 73 15.61 2.20 6.09
CA PHE A 73 15.74 2.55 4.67
C PHE A 73 15.37 4.01 4.35
N GLY A 74 15.05 4.83 5.36
CA GLY A 74 14.79 6.27 5.21
C GLY A 74 13.35 6.64 4.83
N TYR A 75 12.41 5.69 4.88
CA TYR A 75 10.99 6.00 4.67
C TYR A 75 10.37 6.60 5.93
N SER A 76 9.52 7.62 5.74
CA SER A 76 8.73 8.19 6.84
C SER A 76 7.55 7.28 7.19
N THR A 77 7.48 6.82 8.44
CA THR A 77 6.38 5.99 8.95
C THR A 77 5.49 6.75 9.94
N VAL A 78 5.44 8.08 9.86
CA VAL A 78 4.70 8.94 10.82
C VAL A 78 3.19 8.69 10.81
N ASN A 79 2.65 8.14 9.72
CA ASN A 79 1.24 7.81 9.55
C ASN A 79 0.98 6.30 9.67
N ALA A 80 1.91 5.53 10.25
CA ALA A 80 1.74 4.09 10.48
C ALA A 80 0.82 3.81 11.68
#